data_AF-G3XLG0-F1
#
_entry.id   AF-G3XLG0-F1
#
_cell.length_a   1.000
_cell.length_b   1.000
_cell.length_c   1.000
_cell.angle_alpha   90.00
_cell.angle_beta   90.00
_cell.angle_gamma   90.00
#
_symmetry.space_group_name_H-M   'P 1'
#
loop_
_entity.id
_entity.type
_entity.pdbx_description
1 polymer ?
#
loop_
_entity_poly.entity_id
_entity_poly.type
_entity_poly.pdbx_seq_one_letter_code
_entity_poly.pdbx_strand_id
1 'polypeptide(L)'
;PTTPTTTPYQPRPAHDLTVTITSSHPQFPLLPPHTFRTWLRVSLHLTPKPPSANIIPTPHGDILLDPEFSGTLYLRGILLPELSFDRCRYKYGYNLHYGIPTTSGRRLASPLHEVDLICSVWGAAICSAPVYVLPRFVDMVFGGVPWPVEVMWADGGGMAAEAVEAVWWSLLVRGGEGVFYYCGARGEEEAGEIRRLLGKKPVAIPSGLWDALRRLRLIRTVWEERDGRARK
;
A
#
# COMPACT_ATOMS: atom_id res chain seq x y z
N PRO A 1 11.48 0.02 -37.03
CA PRO A 1 12.38 -0.36 -35.92
C PRO A 1 13.43 0.72 -35.69
N THR A 2 13.12 1.70 -34.85
CA THR A 2 14.02 2.78 -34.45
C THR A 2 14.54 2.46 -33.06
N THR A 3 15.82 2.08 -32.99
CA THR A 3 16.56 1.95 -31.74
C THR A 3 16.69 3.32 -31.08
N PRO A 4 16.38 3.48 -29.78
CA PRO A 4 16.63 4.73 -29.10
C PRO A 4 18.14 4.94 -28.97
N THR A 5 18.64 6.02 -29.57
CA THR A 5 20.02 6.49 -29.39
C THR A 5 20.16 7.03 -27.98
N THR A 6 20.66 6.21 -27.06
CA THR A 6 21.03 6.67 -25.72
C THR A 6 22.23 7.61 -25.85
N THR A 7 21.99 8.92 -25.78
CA THR A 7 23.07 9.90 -25.63
C THR A 7 23.87 9.59 -24.37
N PRO A 8 25.20 9.42 -24.45
CA PRO A 8 26.02 9.18 -23.27
C PRO A 8 25.93 10.37 -22.32
N TYR A 9 25.78 10.08 -21.04
CA TYR A 9 25.75 11.08 -19.98
C TYR A 9 27.02 11.94 -20.01
N GLN A 10 26.87 13.25 -20.16
CA GLN A 10 27.96 14.22 -20.03
C GLN A 10 27.95 14.82 -18.61
N PRO A 11 29.00 14.59 -17.81
CA PRO A 11 29.09 15.18 -16.47
C PRO A 11 29.09 16.71 -16.54
N ARG A 12 28.33 17.36 -15.67
CA ARG A 12 28.28 18.81 -15.46
C ARG A 12 28.95 19.13 -14.12
N PRO A 13 30.24 19.51 -14.11
CA PRO A 13 31.04 19.62 -12.88
C PRO A 13 30.47 20.59 -11.82
N ALA A 14 29.69 21.59 -12.24
CA ALA A 14 29.06 22.55 -11.34
C ALA A 14 27.79 22.03 -10.64
N HIS A 15 27.23 20.89 -11.09
CA HIS A 15 25.96 20.35 -10.62
C HIS A 15 26.04 18.87 -10.24
N ASP A 16 27.12 18.18 -10.64
CA ASP A 16 27.28 16.76 -10.46
C ASP A 16 28.33 16.47 -9.38
N LEU A 17 27.91 15.74 -8.35
CA LEU A 17 28.83 15.19 -7.36
C LEU A 17 29.37 13.84 -7.87
N THR A 18 30.68 13.77 -8.13
CA THR A 18 31.35 12.50 -8.41
C THR A 18 32.05 12.00 -7.15
N VAL A 19 31.58 10.86 -6.61
CA VAL A 19 32.24 10.18 -5.48
C VAL A 19 33.09 9.04 -6.03
N THR A 20 34.42 9.15 -5.88
CA THR A 20 35.35 8.09 -6.26
C THR A 20 35.73 7.30 -5.00
N ILE A 21 35.38 6.02 -4.95
CA ILE A 21 35.71 5.13 -3.84
C ILE A 21 36.93 4.30 -4.25
N THR A 22 38.09 4.59 -3.68
CA THR A 22 39.33 3.83 -3.87
C THR A 22 39.69 3.08 -2.58
N SER A 23 40.12 1.82 -2.69
CA SER A 23 40.74 1.12 -1.55
C SER A 23 42.18 1.60 -1.39
N SER A 24 42.51 2.22 -0.26
CA SER A 24 43.87 2.66 0.08
C SER A 24 44.69 1.58 0.78
N HIS A 25 44.10 0.42 1.10
CA HIS A 25 44.75 -0.63 1.87
C HIS A 25 44.76 -1.98 1.12
N PRO A 26 45.94 -2.59 0.90
CA PRO A 26 46.06 -3.85 0.14
C PRO A 26 45.38 -5.07 0.79
N GLN A 27 44.88 -4.95 2.02
CA GLN A 27 44.24 -6.04 2.76
C GLN A 27 42.70 -5.99 2.69
N PHE A 28 42.11 -4.90 2.21
CA PHE A 28 40.65 -4.82 2.04
C PHE A 28 40.31 -5.05 0.56
N PRO A 29 39.57 -6.12 0.24
CA PRO A 29 39.14 -6.37 -1.13
C PRO A 29 38.30 -5.19 -1.61
N LEU A 30 38.47 -4.83 -2.89
CA LEU A 30 37.61 -3.85 -3.56
C LEU A 30 36.15 -4.28 -3.40
N LEU A 31 35.31 -3.35 -2.93
CA LEU A 31 33.88 -3.56 -2.80
C LEU A 31 33.31 -3.98 -4.16
N PRO A 32 32.69 -5.17 -4.28
CA PRO A 32 32.12 -5.59 -5.54
C PRO A 32 31.07 -4.57 -6.04
N PRO A 33 31.03 -4.26 -7.36
CA PRO A 33 30.09 -3.27 -7.89
C PRO A 33 28.62 -3.54 -7.56
N HIS A 34 28.24 -4.81 -7.43
CA HIS A 34 26.87 -5.19 -7.02
C HIS A 34 26.58 -4.81 -5.57
N THR A 35 27.55 -5.00 -4.66
CA THR A 35 27.42 -4.62 -3.25
C THR A 35 27.28 -3.11 -3.11
N PHE A 36 28.07 -2.35 -3.88
CA PHE A 36 27.95 -0.91 -3.93
C PHE A 36 26.57 -0.45 -4.45
N ARG A 37 26.07 -1.05 -5.54
CA ARG A 37 24.71 -0.76 -6.03
C ARG A 37 23.63 -1.06 -5.01
N THR A 38 23.77 -2.14 -4.24
CA THR A 38 22.87 -2.43 -3.13
C THR A 38 22.93 -1.35 -2.05
N TRP A 39 24.12 -0.81 -1.75
CA TRP A 39 24.25 0.30 -0.81
C TRP A 39 23.59 1.59 -1.33
N LEU A 40 23.61 1.85 -2.64
CA LEU A 40 22.90 3.01 -3.19
C LEU A 40 21.38 2.93 -2.99
N ARG A 41 20.81 1.72 -2.81
CA ARG A 41 19.37 1.54 -2.56
C ARG A 41 18.92 2.01 -1.17
N VAL A 42 19.84 2.41 -0.29
CA VAL A 42 19.51 2.99 1.03
C VAL A 42 18.78 4.32 0.92
N SER A 43 18.89 5.01 -0.23
CA SER A 43 18.17 6.26 -0.44
C SER A 43 17.54 6.33 -1.82
N LEU A 44 16.28 6.76 -1.87
CA LEU A 44 15.56 7.02 -3.12
C LEU A 44 16.23 8.12 -3.96
N HIS A 45 16.99 9.02 -3.33
CA HIS A 45 17.70 10.09 -4.00
C HIS A 45 18.95 9.62 -4.75
N LEU A 46 19.50 8.46 -4.38
CA LEU A 46 20.69 7.87 -4.98
C LEU A 46 20.36 6.81 -6.04
N THR A 47 19.14 6.27 -5.99
CA THR A 47 18.63 5.37 -7.02
C THR A 47 18.16 6.14 -8.25
N PRO A 48 18.28 5.58 -9.46
CA PRO A 48 17.63 6.13 -10.64
C PRO A 48 16.16 6.39 -10.32
N LYS A 49 15.72 7.64 -10.48
CA LYS A 49 14.35 8.03 -10.13
C LYS A 49 13.40 7.18 -10.97
N PRO A 50 12.42 6.48 -10.35
CA PRO A 50 11.41 5.80 -11.14
C PRO A 50 10.73 6.84 -12.05
N PRO A 51 10.29 6.43 -13.26
CA PRO A 51 9.47 7.30 -14.10
C PRO A 51 8.35 7.92 -13.27
N SER A 52 8.06 9.21 -13.44
CA SER A 52 7.04 9.90 -12.62
C SER A 52 5.67 9.23 -12.68
N ALA A 53 5.37 8.51 -13.76
CA ALA A 53 4.17 7.68 -13.91
C ALA A 53 4.06 6.51 -12.90
N ASN A 54 5.18 6.10 -12.30
CA ASN A 54 5.26 5.01 -11.32
C ASN A 54 5.23 5.51 -9.87
N ILE A 55 4.91 6.79 -9.63
CA ILE A 55 4.82 7.37 -8.29
C ILE A 55 3.48 8.05 -8.13
N ILE A 56 2.76 7.73 -7.06
CA ILE A 56 1.55 8.46 -6.64
C ILE A 56 1.92 9.31 -5.43
N PRO A 57 2.18 10.61 -5.61
CA PRO A 57 2.52 11.49 -4.51
C PRO A 57 1.28 11.82 -3.68
N THR A 58 1.44 11.87 -2.37
CA THR A 58 0.39 12.31 -1.43
C THR A 58 1.00 13.20 -0.35
N PRO A 59 0.19 13.97 0.40
CA PRO A 59 0.70 14.75 1.53
C PRO A 59 1.41 13.90 2.59
N HIS A 60 1.01 12.63 2.75
CA HIS A 60 1.52 11.74 3.78
C HIS A 60 2.73 10.90 3.35
N GLY A 61 2.96 10.81 2.04
CA GLY A 61 4.02 10.02 1.44
C GLY A 61 3.71 9.64 0.01
N ASP A 62 4.65 8.96 -0.64
CA ASP A 62 4.50 8.50 -2.02
C ASP A 62 4.23 7.00 -2.08
N ILE A 63 3.35 6.57 -2.99
CA ILE A 63 3.20 5.16 -3.37
C ILE A 63 4.12 4.91 -4.57
N LEU A 64 5.04 3.96 -4.42
CA LEU A 64 5.98 3.53 -5.46
C LEU A 64 5.39 2.30 -6.15
N LEU A 65 4.91 2.50 -7.38
CA LEU A 65 4.20 1.49 -8.17
C LEU A 65 5.11 0.52 -8.91
N ASP A 66 6.37 0.88 -9.09
CA ASP A 66 7.33 0.03 -9.79
C ASP A 66 7.61 -1.22 -8.95
N PRO A 67 7.46 -2.44 -9.51
CA PRO A 67 7.66 -3.70 -8.79
C PRO A 67 9.01 -3.82 -8.09
N GLU A 68 10.06 -3.12 -8.54
CA GLU A 68 11.37 -3.14 -7.86
C GLU A 68 11.29 -2.59 -6.42
N PHE A 69 10.31 -1.74 -6.12
CA PHE A 69 10.09 -1.18 -4.79
C PHE A 69 9.04 -1.94 -3.96
N SER A 70 8.43 -3.00 -4.48
CA SER A 70 7.46 -3.79 -3.72
C SER A 70 8.10 -4.31 -2.41
N GLY A 71 7.41 -4.13 -1.27
CA GLY A 71 7.96 -4.58 0.02
C GLY A 71 9.13 -3.72 0.52
N THR A 72 9.17 -2.45 0.13
CA THR A 72 10.11 -1.47 0.65
C THR A 72 9.39 -0.31 1.32
N LEU A 73 9.97 0.17 2.41
CA LEU A 73 9.45 1.29 3.18
C LEU A 73 10.58 2.28 3.41
N TYR A 74 10.41 3.49 2.90
CA TYR A 74 11.32 4.60 3.09
C TYR A 74 10.68 5.61 4.03
N LEU A 75 11.49 6.23 4.88
CA LEU A 75 11.12 7.38 5.68
C LEU A 75 11.98 8.55 5.23
N ARG A 76 11.34 9.58 4.65
CA ARG A 76 12.00 10.78 4.11
C ARG A 76 13.13 10.44 3.13
N GLY A 77 12.86 9.51 2.23
CA GLY A 77 13.81 9.07 1.21
C GLY A 77 14.90 8.11 1.69
N ILE A 78 14.86 7.65 2.95
CA ILE A 78 15.82 6.69 3.53
C ILE A 78 15.14 5.35 3.78
N LEU A 79 15.73 4.26 3.27
CA LEU A 79 15.19 2.91 3.40
C LEU A 79 15.20 2.45 4.85
N LEU A 80 14.06 1.99 5.35
CA LEU A 80 13.97 1.27 6.60
C LEU A 80 14.41 -0.19 6.36
N PRO A 81 15.50 -0.66 6.97
CA PRO A 81 16.01 -2.01 6.75
C PRO A 81 15.09 -3.10 7.31
N GLU A 82 14.28 -2.76 8.31
CA GLU A 82 13.33 -3.65 8.98
C GLU A 82 11.89 -3.16 8.77
N LEU A 83 10.97 -4.10 8.65
CA LEU A 83 9.54 -3.86 8.45
C LEU A 83 8.74 -4.47 9.60
N SER A 84 7.55 -3.93 9.86
CA SER A 84 6.63 -4.51 10.85
C SER A 84 5.97 -5.80 10.35
N PHE A 85 5.86 -5.97 9.04
CA PHE A 85 5.27 -7.14 8.39
C PHE A 85 6.25 -7.75 7.37
N ASP A 86 5.98 -8.99 6.95
CA ASP A 86 6.79 -9.62 5.91
C ASP A 86 6.74 -8.82 4.60
N ARG A 87 7.86 -8.75 3.87
CA ARG A 87 7.96 -7.98 2.61
C ARG A 87 6.88 -8.36 1.59
N CYS A 88 6.46 -9.62 1.55
CA CYS A 88 5.42 -10.12 0.65
C CYS A 88 4.01 -9.61 1.00
N ARG A 89 3.82 -9.00 2.18
CA ARG A 89 2.56 -8.42 2.61
C ARG A 89 2.33 -7.01 2.06
N TYR A 90 3.32 -6.37 1.46
CA TYR A 90 3.17 -5.06 0.83
C TYR A 90 3.09 -5.27 -0.68
N LYS A 91 2.03 -4.75 -1.29
CA LYS A 91 1.86 -4.81 -2.74
C LYS A 91 2.76 -3.79 -3.45
N TYR A 92 3.07 -2.69 -2.79
CA TYR A 92 3.83 -1.57 -3.33
C TYR A 92 4.98 -1.16 -2.41
N GLY A 93 5.80 -0.23 -2.88
CA GLY A 93 6.76 0.49 -2.04
C GLY A 93 6.19 1.80 -1.53
N TYR A 94 6.76 2.32 -0.45
CA TYR A 94 6.29 3.57 0.16
C TYR A 94 7.44 4.48 0.54
N ASN A 95 7.27 5.78 0.28
CA ASN A 95 8.13 6.84 0.83
C ASN A 95 7.33 7.73 1.77
N LEU A 96 7.39 7.46 3.06
CA LEU A 96 6.66 8.20 4.08
C LEU A 96 7.35 9.55 4.36
N HIS A 97 6.58 10.64 4.34
CA HIS A 97 7.12 11.97 4.65
C HIS A 97 7.37 12.17 6.15
N TYR A 98 6.65 11.41 6.98
CA TYR A 98 6.78 11.45 8.43
C TYR A 98 6.50 10.06 9.02
N GLY A 99 6.90 9.89 10.27
CA GLY A 99 6.75 8.66 11.03
C GLY A 99 7.64 8.68 12.26
N ILE A 100 7.30 7.88 13.25
CA ILE A 100 8.09 7.73 14.47
C ILE A 100 8.96 6.49 14.27
N PRO A 101 10.27 6.63 14.05
CA PRO A 101 11.16 5.48 14.00
C PRO A 101 11.38 4.91 15.41
N THR A 102 11.83 3.66 15.49
CA THR A 102 12.40 3.11 16.74
C THR A 102 13.67 3.87 17.14
N THR A 103 14.14 3.68 18.37
CA THR A 103 15.43 4.23 18.84
C THR A 103 16.60 3.84 17.93
N SER A 104 16.54 2.66 17.30
CA SER A 104 17.55 2.19 16.34
C SER A 104 17.44 2.85 14.96
N GLY A 105 16.33 3.52 14.64
CA GLY A 105 16.08 4.09 13.31
C GLY A 105 15.77 3.06 12.22
N ARG A 106 15.68 1.77 12.57
CA ARG A 106 15.67 0.67 11.59
C ARG A 106 14.27 0.31 11.07
N ARG A 107 13.22 0.68 11.81
CA ARG A 107 11.81 0.48 11.46
C ARG A 107 10.94 1.55 12.13
N LEU A 108 9.65 1.55 11.83
CA LEU A 108 8.67 2.37 12.53
C LEU A 108 8.39 1.84 13.96
N ALA A 109 7.87 2.72 14.81
CA ALA A 109 7.69 2.47 16.24
C ALA A 109 6.79 1.26 16.55
N SER A 110 5.73 1.04 15.75
CA SER A 110 4.83 -0.10 15.91
C SER A 110 4.16 -0.50 14.60
N PRO A 111 3.67 -1.76 14.49
CA PRO A 111 2.89 -2.21 13.34
C PRO A 111 1.61 -1.41 13.09
N LEU A 112 0.93 -0.97 14.16
CA LEU A 112 -0.26 -0.14 14.07
C LEU A 112 0.08 1.24 13.48
N HIS A 113 1.15 1.87 13.95
CA HIS A 113 1.63 3.16 13.43
C HIS A 113 1.98 3.07 11.94
N GLU A 114 2.56 1.94 11.51
CA GLU A 114 2.86 1.69 10.10
C GLU A 114 1.60 1.53 9.23
N VAL A 115 0.62 0.74 9.70
CA VAL A 115 -0.69 0.60 9.06
C VAL A 115 -1.39 1.95 8.93
N ASP A 116 -1.39 2.77 9.98
CA ASP A 116 -2.06 4.09 9.97
C ASP A 116 -1.45 5.05 8.95
N LEU A 117 -0.12 5.05 8.82
CA LEU A 117 0.57 5.86 7.82
C LEU A 117 0.26 5.39 6.39
N ILE A 118 0.31 4.08 6.13
CA ILE A 118 -0.05 3.52 4.83
C ILE A 118 -1.52 3.82 4.50
N CYS A 119 -2.40 3.69 5.48
CA CYS A 119 -3.82 4.02 5.35
C CYS A 119 -4.03 5.51 5.00
N SER A 120 -3.28 6.41 5.65
CA SER A 120 -3.31 7.85 5.35
C SER A 120 -2.85 8.15 3.93
N VAL A 121 -1.78 7.50 3.46
CA VAL A 121 -1.29 7.61 2.08
C VAL A 121 -2.36 7.16 1.09
N TRP A 122 -2.94 5.96 1.28
CA TRP A 122 -4.00 5.47 0.39
C TRP A 122 -5.26 6.33 0.43
N GLY A 123 -5.64 6.84 1.60
CA GLY A 123 -6.81 7.71 1.74
C GLY A 123 -6.66 9.00 0.93
N ALA A 124 -5.50 9.66 1.06
CA ALA A 124 -5.20 10.85 0.28
C ALA A 124 -5.09 10.57 -1.22
N ALA A 125 -4.50 9.44 -1.62
CA ALA A 125 -4.39 9.03 -3.01
C ALA A 125 -5.77 8.79 -3.64
N ILE A 126 -6.67 8.10 -2.93
CA ILE A 126 -8.05 7.84 -3.37
C ILE A 126 -8.81 9.15 -3.54
N CYS A 127 -8.73 10.07 -2.58
CA CYS A 127 -9.40 11.37 -2.69
C CYS A 127 -8.87 12.21 -3.86
N SER A 128 -7.57 12.15 -4.14
CA SER A 128 -6.93 13.01 -5.14
C SER A 128 -7.03 12.47 -6.57
N ALA A 129 -6.97 11.14 -6.74
CA ALA A 129 -6.94 10.50 -8.06
C ALA A 129 -7.77 9.20 -8.10
N PRO A 130 -9.08 9.25 -7.77
CA PRO A 130 -9.91 8.06 -7.57
C PRO A 130 -9.95 7.14 -8.79
N VAL A 131 -10.04 7.69 -10.00
CA VAL A 131 -10.10 6.94 -11.27
C VAL A 131 -8.89 6.02 -11.46
N TYR A 132 -7.72 6.45 -10.98
CA TYR A 132 -6.47 5.70 -11.12
C TYR A 132 -6.21 4.79 -9.91
N VAL A 133 -6.54 5.25 -8.70
CA VAL A 133 -6.16 4.59 -7.45
C VAL A 133 -7.15 3.52 -7.02
N LEU A 134 -8.46 3.77 -7.17
CA LEU A 134 -9.51 2.85 -6.70
C LEU A 134 -9.44 1.47 -7.35
N PRO A 135 -9.23 1.31 -8.67
CA PRO A 135 -9.13 -0.02 -9.27
C PRO A 135 -8.06 -0.88 -8.60
N ARG A 136 -6.88 -0.29 -8.34
CA ARG A 136 -5.76 -0.96 -7.67
C ARG A 136 -6.09 -1.33 -6.22
N PHE A 137 -6.71 -0.40 -5.49
CA PHE A 137 -7.10 -0.65 -4.11
C PHE A 137 -8.12 -1.79 -4.02
N VAL A 138 -9.14 -1.75 -4.87
CA VAL A 138 -10.18 -2.76 -4.93
C VAL A 138 -9.63 -4.12 -5.38
N ASP A 139 -8.67 -4.15 -6.32
CA ASP A 139 -7.97 -5.39 -6.69
C ASP A 139 -7.29 -6.05 -5.48
N MET A 140 -6.69 -5.26 -4.57
CA MET A 140 -6.09 -5.79 -3.35
C MET A 140 -7.13 -6.38 -2.38
N VAL A 141 -8.31 -5.75 -2.28
CA VAL A 141 -9.42 -6.29 -1.46
C VAL A 141 -9.91 -7.63 -2.01
N PHE A 142 -10.13 -7.70 -3.33
CA PHE A 142 -10.59 -8.92 -4.01
C PHE A 142 -9.52 -10.00 -4.19
N GLY A 143 -8.24 -9.66 -4.02
CA GLY A 143 -7.14 -10.62 -4.02
C GLY A 143 -7.24 -11.68 -2.92
N GLY A 144 -8.02 -11.41 -1.86
CA GLY A 144 -8.33 -12.36 -0.81
C GLY A 144 -7.23 -12.50 0.24
N VAL A 145 -7.35 -13.54 1.07
CA VAL A 145 -6.48 -13.79 2.23
C VAL A 145 -5.21 -14.54 1.81
N PRO A 146 -4.01 -14.18 2.31
CA PRO A 146 -3.76 -13.08 3.24
C PRO A 146 -3.82 -11.72 2.55
N TRP A 147 -4.58 -10.78 3.16
CA TRP A 147 -4.66 -9.43 2.63
C TRP A 147 -3.33 -8.69 2.79
N PRO A 148 -2.99 -7.83 1.82
CA PRO A 148 -1.82 -6.97 1.91
C PRO A 148 -2.06 -5.84 2.93
N VAL A 149 -0.97 -5.26 3.47
CA VAL A 149 -1.01 -4.26 4.55
C VAL A 149 -1.87 -3.05 4.19
N GLU A 150 -1.92 -2.70 2.91
CA GLU A 150 -2.68 -1.58 2.34
C GLU A 150 -4.18 -1.60 2.66
N VAL A 151 -4.75 -2.79 2.76
CA VAL A 151 -6.19 -2.98 3.01
C VAL A 151 -6.47 -3.44 4.44
N MET A 152 -5.41 -3.62 5.25
CA MET A 152 -5.51 -3.89 6.68
C MET A 152 -5.58 -2.56 7.41
N TRP A 153 -6.77 -1.99 7.58
CA TRP A 153 -6.91 -0.75 8.36
C TRP A 153 -6.93 -1.06 9.86
N ALA A 154 -6.42 -0.15 10.68
CA ALA A 154 -6.60 -0.22 12.12
C ALA A 154 -8.07 0.00 12.49
N ASP A 155 -8.49 -0.56 13.63
CA ASP A 155 -9.86 -0.51 14.12
C ASP A 155 -10.36 0.95 14.23
N GLY A 156 -11.18 1.38 13.27
CA GLY A 156 -11.95 2.61 13.34
C GLY A 156 -11.28 3.91 12.87
N GLY A 157 -10.02 3.93 12.46
CA GLY A 157 -9.34 5.19 12.10
C GLY A 157 -8.18 5.01 11.13
N GLY A 158 -8.16 5.82 10.07
CA GLY A 158 -7.01 5.93 9.17
C GLY A 158 -7.35 6.53 7.82
N MET A 159 -8.52 6.18 7.27
CA MET A 159 -9.00 6.70 5.99
C MET A 159 -10.14 7.71 6.18
N ALA A 160 -10.10 8.82 5.44
CA ALA A 160 -11.15 9.84 5.42
C ALA A 160 -12.49 9.26 4.93
N ALA A 161 -13.61 9.79 5.42
CA ALA A 161 -14.94 9.24 5.13
C ALA A 161 -15.23 9.20 3.62
N GLU A 162 -14.81 10.24 2.90
CA GLU A 162 -14.94 10.38 1.45
C GLU A 162 -14.22 9.26 0.70
N ALA A 163 -13.02 8.88 1.14
CA ALA A 163 -12.28 7.77 0.55
C ALA A 163 -12.92 6.41 0.88
N VAL A 164 -13.44 6.23 2.09
CA VAL A 164 -14.18 5.01 2.47
C VAL A 164 -15.45 4.86 1.63
N GLU A 165 -16.21 5.94 1.43
CA GLU A 165 -17.38 5.96 0.55
C GLU A 165 -17.00 5.62 -0.89
N ALA A 166 -15.92 6.20 -1.42
CA ALA A 166 -15.44 5.92 -2.76
C ALA A 166 -15.05 4.44 -2.95
N VAL A 167 -14.39 3.83 -1.95
CA VAL A 167 -14.10 2.40 -1.93
C VAL A 167 -15.40 1.59 -1.91
N TRP A 168 -16.36 1.97 -1.06
CA TRP A 168 -17.65 1.27 -0.97
C TRP A 168 -18.40 1.26 -2.30
N TRP A 169 -18.53 2.43 -2.95
CA TRP A 169 -19.19 2.53 -4.25
C TRP A 169 -18.47 1.68 -5.30
N SER A 170 -17.14 1.67 -5.28
CA SER A 170 -16.35 0.85 -6.20
C SER A 170 -16.56 -0.66 -5.97
N LEU A 171 -16.69 -1.08 -4.71
CA LEU A 171 -17.05 -2.47 -4.36
C LEU A 171 -18.45 -2.81 -4.87
N LEU A 172 -19.45 -1.95 -4.66
CA LEU A 172 -20.81 -2.19 -5.14
C LEU A 172 -20.86 -2.32 -6.67
N VAL A 173 -20.20 -1.43 -7.40
CA VAL A 173 -20.14 -1.46 -8.87
C VAL A 173 -19.47 -2.74 -9.37
N ARG A 174 -18.36 -3.16 -8.74
CA ARG A 174 -17.63 -4.37 -9.16
C ARG A 174 -18.33 -5.68 -8.79
N GLY A 175 -18.96 -5.73 -7.61
CA GLY A 175 -19.63 -6.93 -7.11
C GLY A 175 -21.00 -7.17 -7.73
N GLY A 176 -21.73 -6.10 -8.06
CA GLY A 176 -23.10 -6.18 -8.55
C GLY A 176 -24.11 -6.62 -7.47
N GLU A 177 -25.37 -6.72 -7.85
CA GLU A 177 -26.49 -6.94 -6.91
C GLU A 177 -26.49 -8.32 -6.22
N GLY A 178 -25.82 -9.30 -6.83
CA GLY A 178 -25.74 -10.68 -6.32
C GLY A 178 -24.73 -10.90 -5.20
N VAL A 179 -23.92 -9.89 -4.85
CA VAL A 179 -22.87 -10.00 -3.83
C VAL A 179 -23.33 -9.45 -2.49
N PHE A 180 -22.87 -10.09 -1.41
CA PHE A 180 -22.97 -9.59 -0.06
C PHE A 180 -21.60 -9.60 0.60
N TYR A 181 -21.13 -8.42 1.01
CA TYR A 181 -19.84 -8.25 1.68
C TYR A 181 -19.96 -8.55 3.17
N TYR A 182 -18.96 -9.23 3.75
CA TYR A 182 -18.94 -9.60 5.17
C TYR A 182 -17.55 -9.51 5.78
N CYS A 183 -17.46 -9.46 7.11
CA CYS A 183 -16.18 -9.37 7.80
C CYS A 183 -15.43 -10.69 7.70
N GLY A 184 -14.28 -10.71 7.00
CA GLY A 184 -13.52 -11.93 6.77
C GLY A 184 -13.06 -12.66 8.04
N ALA A 185 -12.86 -11.93 9.14
CA ALA A 185 -12.50 -12.50 10.44
C ALA A 185 -13.60 -13.44 11.01
N ARG A 186 -14.84 -13.33 10.52
CA ARG A 186 -15.97 -14.18 10.92
C ARG A 186 -16.04 -15.50 10.16
N GLY A 187 -15.23 -15.65 9.10
CA GLY A 187 -15.00 -16.93 8.45
C GLY A 187 -16.19 -17.53 7.69
N GLU A 188 -16.15 -18.85 7.52
CA GLU A 188 -17.06 -19.60 6.62
C GLU A 188 -18.49 -19.74 7.18
N GLU A 189 -18.65 -19.64 8.50
CA GLU A 189 -19.96 -19.71 9.15
C GLU A 189 -20.90 -18.60 8.64
N GLU A 190 -20.45 -17.34 8.72
CA GLU A 190 -21.24 -16.19 8.22
C GLU A 190 -21.44 -16.26 6.70
N ALA A 191 -20.44 -16.76 5.96
CA ALA A 191 -20.58 -16.99 4.51
C ALA A 191 -21.70 -18.02 4.21
N GLY A 192 -21.80 -19.08 5.00
CA GLY A 192 -22.89 -20.06 4.93
C GLY A 192 -24.25 -19.44 5.21
N GLU A 193 -24.35 -18.59 6.25
CA GLU A 193 -25.58 -17.88 6.58
C GLU A 193 -26.03 -16.93 5.48
N ILE A 194 -25.11 -16.19 4.86
CA ILE A 194 -25.39 -15.29 3.74
C ILE A 194 -26.02 -16.05 2.57
N ARG A 195 -25.43 -17.20 2.20
CA ARG A 195 -25.96 -18.04 1.12
C ARG A 195 -27.36 -18.55 1.46
N ARG A 196 -27.56 -19.02 2.70
CA ARG A 196 -28.83 -19.59 3.16
C ARG A 196 -29.94 -18.55 3.30
N LEU A 197 -29.64 -17.39 3.89
CA LEU A 197 -30.65 -16.39 4.29
C LEU A 197 -30.92 -15.35 3.21
N LEU A 198 -29.89 -14.96 2.45
CA LEU A 198 -29.99 -13.87 1.49
C LEU A 198 -29.98 -14.33 0.04
N GLY A 199 -29.57 -15.58 -0.23
CA GLY A 199 -29.40 -16.11 -1.58
C GLY A 199 -28.30 -15.39 -2.38
N LYS A 200 -27.36 -14.73 -1.68
CA LYS A 200 -26.29 -13.93 -2.27
C LYS A 200 -24.94 -14.64 -2.20
N LYS A 201 -24.01 -14.25 -3.08
CA LYS A 201 -22.61 -14.67 -3.02
C LYS A 201 -21.88 -13.92 -1.91
N PRO A 202 -21.36 -14.60 -0.87
CA PRO A 202 -20.58 -13.96 0.17
C PRO A 202 -19.20 -13.56 -0.37
N VAL A 203 -18.76 -12.35 -0.04
CA VAL A 203 -17.41 -11.85 -0.34
C VAL A 203 -16.79 -11.28 0.93
N ALA A 204 -15.69 -11.88 1.37
CA ALA A 204 -14.99 -11.44 2.55
C ALA A 204 -14.24 -10.13 2.28
N ILE A 205 -14.29 -9.20 3.23
CA ILE A 205 -13.45 -7.99 3.25
C ILE A 205 -12.63 -7.91 4.55
N PRO A 206 -11.50 -7.19 4.54
CA PRO A 206 -10.68 -6.98 5.75
C PRO A 206 -11.49 -6.37 6.90
N SER A 207 -11.16 -6.73 8.14
CA SER A 207 -11.86 -6.22 9.35
C SER A 207 -11.83 -4.70 9.45
N GLY A 208 -10.67 -4.08 9.22
CA GLY A 208 -10.56 -2.62 9.27
C GLY A 208 -11.44 -1.89 8.24
N LEU A 209 -11.58 -2.44 7.03
CA LEU A 209 -12.52 -1.91 6.03
C LEU A 209 -13.97 -2.14 6.45
N TRP A 210 -14.30 -3.33 6.97
CA TRP A 210 -15.62 -3.63 7.51
C TRP A 210 -16.01 -2.63 8.61
N ASP A 211 -15.13 -2.38 9.58
CA ASP A 211 -15.40 -1.47 10.70
C ASP A 211 -15.56 -0.02 10.25
N ALA A 212 -14.76 0.43 9.27
CA ALA A 212 -14.92 1.75 8.67
C ALA A 212 -16.29 1.90 7.97
N LEU A 213 -16.71 0.89 7.19
CA LEU A 213 -18.02 0.89 6.54
C LEU A 213 -19.17 0.84 7.56
N ARG A 214 -19.00 0.09 8.66
CA ARG A 214 -19.97 0.03 9.76
C ARG A 214 -20.10 1.38 10.46
N ARG A 215 -18.99 2.07 10.72
CA ARG A 215 -18.97 3.40 11.33
C ARG A 215 -19.74 4.43 10.50
N LEU A 216 -19.62 4.36 9.17
CA LEU A 216 -20.37 5.22 8.24
C LEU A 216 -21.77 4.70 7.92
N ARG A 217 -22.21 3.58 8.52
CA ARG A 217 -23.52 2.93 8.28
C ARG A 217 -23.76 2.56 6.81
N LEU A 218 -22.69 2.31 6.05
CA LEU A 218 -22.73 1.94 4.64
C LEU A 218 -22.99 0.45 4.42
N ILE A 219 -22.61 -0.38 5.39
CA ILE A 219 -22.76 -1.83 5.33
C ILE A 219 -23.58 -2.38 6.50
N ARG A 220 -24.33 -3.45 6.24
CA ARG A 220 -25.21 -4.13 7.21
C ARG A 220 -24.70 -5.53 7.50
N THR A 221 -25.04 -6.03 8.67
CA THR A 221 -24.90 -7.46 8.97
C THR A 221 -25.97 -8.27 8.22
N VAL A 222 -25.75 -9.59 8.12
CA VAL A 222 -26.70 -10.53 7.51
C VAL A 222 -28.09 -10.40 8.14
N TRP A 223 -28.13 -10.28 9.47
CA TRP A 223 -29.36 -10.17 10.25
C TRP A 223 -30.08 -8.83 10.03
N GLU A 224 -29.35 -7.72 10.04
CA GLU A 224 -29.89 -6.38 9.75
C GLU A 224 -30.49 -6.32 8.34
N GLU A 225 -29.86 -6.96 7.35
CA GLU A 225 -30.37 -7.00 5.98
C GLU A 225 -31.64 -7.85 5.88
N ARG A 226 -31.68 -9.01 6.54
CA ARG A 226 -32.87 -9.88 6.59
C ARG A 226 -34.06 -9.14 7.21
N ASP A 227 -33.85 -8.53 8.38
CA ASP A 227 -34.93 -7.85 9.12
C ASP A 227 -35.39 -6.58 8.38
N GLY A 228 -34.50 -5.91 7.64
CA GLY A 228 -34.85 -4.80 6.77
C GLY A 228 -35.71 -5.18 5.57
N ARG A 229 -35.53 -6.39 5.00
CA ARG A 229 -36.39 -6.92 3.92
C ARG A 229 -37.77 -7.33 4.42
N ALA A 230 -37.87 -7.89 5.62
CA ALA A 230 -39.14 -8.32 6.20
C ALA A 230 -40.08 -7.15 6.58
N ARG A 231 -39.56 -5.91 6.62
CA ARG A 231 -40.33 -4.69 6.92
C ARG A 231 -40.75 -3.89 5.69
N LYS A 232 -40.36 -4.31 4.48
CA LYS A 232 -40.78 -3.71 3.21
C LYS A 232 -41.88 -4.55 2.58
#